data_AF-A0A962IHZ9-F1
#
_entry.id   AF-A0A962IHZ9-F1
#
_cell.length_a   1.000
_cell.length_b   1.000
_cell.length_c   1.000
_cell.angle_alpha   90.00
_cell.angle_beta   90.00
_cell.angle_gamma   90.00
#
_symmetry.space_group_name_H-M   'P 1'
#
loop_
_entity.id
_entity.type
_entity.pdbx_description
1 polymer ?
#
loop_
_entity_poly.entity_id
_entity_poly.type
_entity_poly.pdbx_seq_one_letter_code
_entity_poly.pdbx_strand_id
1 'polypeptide(L)'
;MAINPRNAERRRLSIWHHLGALIAVVILLFYWAFHARVVAEGALMLAFPDWDVSFRSCWMNPLGGAWVSDIDMIPVDGTEEDAYHFDSLSIDVPILQYYRSGASGKKRKIDLSAIHDIDLKFSGGHGTVAWPLS
;
A
#
# COMPACT_ATOMS: atom_id res chain seq x y z
N MET A 1 32.03 -1.01 43.44
CA MET A 1 31.81 0.35 42.89
C MET A 1 30.36 0.74 43.12
N ALA A 2 30.10 1.77 43.94
CA ALA A 2 28.75 2.27 44.16
C ALA A 2 28.27 3.03 42.91
N ILE A 3 27.17 2.59 42.31
CA ILE A 3 26.56 3.26 41.16
C ILE A 3 25.94 4.56 41.68
N ASN A 4 26.44 5.71 41.22
CA ASN A 4 25.90 7.01 41.59
C ASN A 4 24.41 7.07 41.18
N PRO A 5 23.45 7.28 42.11
CA PRO A 5 22.02 7.18 41.84
C PRO A 5 21.55 8.11 40.72
N ARG A 6 22.16 9.30 40.58
CA ARG A 6 21.90 10.23 39.47
C ARG A 6 22.26 9.67 38.09
N ASN A 7 23.29 8.82 38.00
CA ASN A 7 23.69 8.17 36.75
C ASN A 7 22.78 6.98 36.41
N ALA A 8 22.27 6.27 37.42
CA ALA A 8 21.29 5.20 37.23
C ALA A 8 19.94 5.74 36.72
N GLU A 9 19.52 6.89 37.24
CA GLU A 9 18.27 7.57 36.85
C GLU A 9 18.34 8.14 35.42
N ARG A 10 19.46 8.78 35.05
CA ARG A 10 19.72 9.20 33.65
C ARG A 10 19.78 8.03 32.68
N ARG A 11 20.41 6.91 33.06
CA ARG A 11 20.42 5.67 32.22
C ARG A 11 19.02 5.09 32.04
N ARG A 12 18.20 5.06 33.10
CA ARG A 12 16.80 4.59 33.01
C ARG A 12 15.97 5.48 32.08
N LEU A 13 16.06 6.81 32.22
CA LEU A 13 15.41 7.75 31.31
C LEU A 13 15.85 7.54 29.86
N SER A 14 17.15 7.33 29.60
CA SER A 14 17.68 7.07 28.26
C SER A 14 17.12 5.79 27.63
N ILE A 15 16.94 4.72 28.41
CA ILE A 15 16.40 3.44 27.91
C ILE A 15 14.93 3.59 27.50
N TRP A 16 14.11 4.27 28.32
CA TRP A 16 12.70 4.52 27.99
C TRP A 16 12.53 5.41 26.75
N HIS A 17 13.43 6.38 26.53
CA HIS A 17 13.42 7.18 25.30
C HIS A 17 13.74 6.33 24.07
N HIS A 18 14.76 5.46 24.13
CA HIS A 18 15.08 4.58 23.00
C HIS A 18 13.98 3.57 22.72
N LEU A 19 13.36 3.00 23.77
CA LEU A 19 12.22 2.11 23.62
C LEU A 19 11.02 2.83 23.00
N GLY A 20 10.71 4.05 23.47
CA GLY A 20 9.64 4.88 22.90
C GLY A 20 9.88 5.23 21.43
N ALA A 21 11.12 5.59 21.08
CA ALA A 21 11.51 5.86 19.69
C ALA A 21 11.35 4.61 18.81
N LEU A 22 11.75 3.44 19.30
CA LEU A 22 11.58 2.18 18.58
C LEU A 22 10.09 1.87 18.33
N ILE A 23 9.24 2.03 19.35
CA ILE A 23 7.79 1.83 19.22
C ILE A 23 7.21 2.80 18.18
N ALA A 24 7.61 4.07 18.22
CA ALA A 24 7.15 5.07 17.25
C ALA A 24 7.55 4.70 15.81
N VAL A 25 8.79 4.23 15.60
CA VAL A 25 9.26 3.76 14.29
C VAL A 25 8.43 2.57 13.81
N VAL A 26 8.17 1.60 14.68
CA VAL A 26 7.34 0.42 14.33
C VAL A 26 5.93 0.84 13.92
N ILE A 27 5.28 1.72 14.70
CA ILE A 27 3.94 2.24 14.39
C ILE A 27 3.95 2.97 13.04
N LEU A 28 4.97 3.77 12.77
CA LEU A 28 5.10 4.50 11.51
C LEU A 28 5.24 3.55 10.31
N LEU A 29 6.06 2.50 10.44
CA LEU A 29 6.21 1.47 9.41
C LEU A 29 4.89 0.73 9.14
N PHE A 30 4.17 0.35 10.20
CA PHE A 30 2.84 -0.26 10.06
C PHE A 30 1.86 0.67 9.36
N TYR A 31 1.87 1.96 9.72
CA TYR A 31 1.01 2.96 9.08
C TYR A 31 1.33 3.12 7.59
N TRP A 32 2.61 3.17 7.22
CA TRP A 32 3.04 3.25 5.82
C TRP A 32 2.65 2.02 5.01
N ALA A 33 2.87 0.82 5.56
CA ALA A 33 2.45 -0.43 4.91
C ALA A 33 0.92 -0.49 4.73
N PHE A 34 0.17 -0.12 5.77
CA PHE A 34 -1.29 -0.03 5.71
C PHE A 34 -1.77 0.96 4.66
N HIS A 35 -1.19 2.17 4.63
CA HIS A 35 -1.54 3.19 3.63
C HIS A 35 -1.26 2.70 2.21
N ALA A 36 -0.07 2.14 1.96
CA ALA A 36 0.30 1.63 0.65
C ALA A 36 -0.65 0.53 0.16
N ARG A 37 -1.03 -0.40 1.05
CA ARG A 37 -1.98 -1.47 0.76
C ARG A 37 -3.35 -0.91 0.35
N VAL A 38 -3.86 0.03 1.14
CA VAL A 38 -5.17 0.64 0.94
C VAL A 38 -5.21 1.44 -0.38
N VAL A 39 -4.16 2.23 -0.68
CA VAL A 39 -4.02 2.93 -1.96
C VAL A 39 -3.94 1.95 -3.13
N ALA A 40 -3.13 0.90 -3.02
CA ALA A 40 -2.95 -0.08 -4.07
C ALA A 40 -4.24 -0.83 -4.41
N GLU A 41 -4.92 -1.39 -3.40
CA GLU A 41 -6.19 -2.10 -3.58
C GLU A 41 -7.25 -1.16 -4.17
N GLY A 42 -7.38 0.06 -3.64
CA GLY A 42 -8.35 1.03 -4.13
C GLY A 42 -8.11 1.44 -5.58
N ALA A 43 -6.86 1.73 -5.95
CA ALA A 43 -6.51 2.13 -7.31
C ALA A 43 -6.68 0.98 -8.33
N LEU A 44 -6.35 -0.25 -7.94
CA LEU A 44 -6.52 -1.42 -8.79
C LEU A 44 -8.00 -1.76 -9.00
N MET A 45 -8.82 -1.73 -7.94
CA MET A 45 -10.27 -1.90 -8.05
C MET A 45 -10.93 -0.82 -8.93
N LEU A 46 -10.37 0.40 -8.95
CA LEU A 46 -10.85 1.49 -9.78
C LEU A 46 -10.52 1.30 -11.26
N ALA A 47 -9.30 0.88 -11.55
CA ALA A 47 -8.82 0.74 -12.92
C ALA A 47 -9.30 -0.56 -13.58
N PHE A 48 -9.51 -1.61 -12.80
CA PHE A 48 -9.85 -2.96 -13.29
C PHE A 48 -11.00 -3.58 -12.49
N PRO A 49 -12.23 -3.03 -12.60
CA PRO A 49 -13.38 -3.49 -11.79
C PRO A 49 -13.80 -4.93 -12.08
N ASP A 50 -13.52 -5.44 -13.29
CA ASP A 50 -13.87 -6.80 -13.74
C ASP A 50 -12.68 -7.78 -13.65
N TRP A 51 -11.66 -7.42 -12.86
CA TRP A 51 -10.48 -8.26 -12.62
C TRP A 51 -10.29 -8.50 -11.13
N ASP A 52 -10.02 -9.75 -10.77
CA ASP A 52 -9.45 -10.07 -9.48
C ASP A 52 -7.95 -9.77 -9.53
N VAL A 53 -7.51 -8.82 -8.71
CA VAL A 53 -6.12 -8.38 -8.68
C VAL A 53 -5.53 -8.69 -7.32
N SER A 54 -4.44 -9.46 -7.34
CA SER A 54 -3.66 -9.77 -6.15
C SER A 54 -2.22 -9.27 -6.31
N PHE A 55 -1.55 -9.01 -5.19
CA PHE A 55 -0.16 -8.58 -5.20
C PHE A 55 0.57 -8.99 -3.93
N ARG A 56 1.87 -9.27 -4.06
CA ARG A 56 2.69 -9.80 -2.97
C ARG A 56 3.16 -8.72 -1.99
N SER A 57 3.56 -7.56 -2.49
CA SER A 57 4.16 -6.52 -1.64
C SER A 57 3.78 -5.13 -2.12
N CYS A 58 3.63 -4.20 -1.17
CA CYS A 58 3.36 -2.81 -1.45
C CYS A 58 4.12 -1.90 -0.49
N TRP A 59 4.60 -0.77 -1.01
CA TRP A 59 5.32 0.27 -0.28
C TRP A 59 4.79 1.65 -0.63
N MET A 60 4.91 2.59 0.31
CA MET A 60 4.51 3.96 0.08
C MET A 60 5.45 4.63 -0.93
N ASN A 61 4.87 5.34 -1.90
CA ASN A 61 5.62 6.21 -2.81
C ASN A 61 5.68 7.63 -2.20
N PRO A 62 6.82 8.33 -2.23
CA PRO A 62 6.96 9.71 -1.76
C PRO A 62 5.93 10.71 -2.31
N LEU A 63 5.37 10.45 -3.50
CA LEU A 63 4.39 11.31 -4.17
C LEU A 63 2.94 11.02 -3.74
N GLY A 64 2.74 10.07 -2.82
CA GLY A 64 1.44 9.81 -2.21
C GLY A 64 0.66 8.65 -2.78
N GLY A 65 1.26 7.88 -3.68
CA GLY A 65 0.73 6.61 -4.13
C GLY A 65 1.43 5.41 -3.49
N ALA A 66 1.55 4.33 -4.25
CA ALA A 66 2.16 3.09 -3.80
C ALA A 66 3.03 2.46 -4.90
N TRP A 67 4.12 1.80 -4.49
CA TRP A 67 4.83 0.85 -5.33
C TRP A 67 4.38 -0.55 -4.96
N VAL A 68 4.06 -1.35 -5.96
CA VAL A 68 3.54 -2.70 -5.80
C VAL A 68 4.42 -3.65 -6.60
N SER A 69 4.67 -4.84 -6.08
CA SER A 69 5.44 -5.89 -6.77
C SER A 69 4.66 -7.19 -6.85
N ASP A 70 4.99 -7.99 -7.86
CA ASP A 70 4.40 -9.30 -8.16
C ASP A 70 2.87 -9.18 -8.21
N ILE A 71 2.34 -8.54 -9.25
CA ILE A 71 0.91 -8.31 -9.45
C ILE A 71 0.36 -9.43 -10.34
N ASP A 72 -0.65 -10.13 -9.87
CA ASP A 72 -1.40 -11.10 -10.64
C ASP A 72 -2.81 -10.55 -10.89
N MET A 73 -3.23 -10.56 -12.15
CA MET A 73 -4.53 -10.10 -12.59
C MET A 73 -5.26 -11.23 -13.29
N ILE A 74 -6.44 -11.61 -12.80
CA ILE A 74 -7.28 -12.65 -13.38
C ILE A 74 -8.65 -12.03 -13.71
N PRO A 75 -9.18 -12.16 -14.93
CA PRO A 75 -10.53 -11.70 -15.21
C PRO A 75 -11.53 -12.40 -14.28
N VAL A 76 -12.54 -11.68 -13.75
CA VAL A 76 -13.52 -12.27 -12.82
C VAL A 76 -14.28 -13.45 -13.45
N ASP A 77 -14.53 -13.38 -14.76
CA ASP A 77 -15.16 -14.45 -15.54
C ASP A 77 -14.13 -15.42 -16.19
N GLY A 78 -12.84 -15.22 -15.94
CA GLY A 78 -11.74 -15.99 -16.51
C GLY A 78 -11.28 -17.15 -15.64
N THR A 79 -10.28 -17.87 -16.13
CA THR A 79 -9.58 -18.95 -15.40
C THR A 79 -8.17 -18.52 -15.01
N GLU A 80 -7.47 -19.29 -14.18
CA GLU A 80 -6.05 -19.04 -13.87
C GLU A 80 -5.15 -19.07 -15.13
N GLU A 81 -5.59 -19.71 -16.22
CA GLU A 81 -4.88 -19.71 -17.50
C GLU A 81 -4.94 -18.34 -18.23
N ASP A 82 -5.91 -17.51 -17.86
CA ASP A 82 -6.11 -16.14 -18.36
C ASP A 82 -5.39 -15.09 -17.51
N ALA A 83 -4.57 -15.55 -16.55
CA ALA A 83 -3.85 -14.68 -15.65
C ALA A 83 -2.78 -13.86 -16.39
N TYR A 84 -2.69 -12.59 -16.01
CA TYR A 84 -1.64 -11.69 -16.45
C TYR A 84 -0.81 -11.25 -15.26
N HIS A 85 0.50 -11.44 -15.35
CA HIS A 85 1.46 -11.09 -14.33
C HIS A 85 2.20 -9.81 -14.69
N PHE A 86 2.47 -8.97 -13.70
CA PHE A 86 3.40 -7.84 -13.81
C PHE A 86 4.41 -7.87 -12.66
N ASP A 87 5.69 -7.72 -12.98
CA ASP A 87 6.76 -7.67 -11.97
C ASP A 87 6.55 -6.50 -10.99
N SER A 88 6.08 -5.35 -11.50
CA SER A 88 5.86 -4.17 -10.68
C SER A 88 4.83 -3.20 -11.24
N LEU A 89 4.26 -2.42 -10.33
CA LEU A 89 3.31 -1.35 -10.59
C LEU A 89 3.67 -0.13 -9.72
N SER A 90 3.86 1.02 -10.34
CA SER A 90 3.88 2.31 -9.65
C SER A 90 2.52 2.97 -9.77
N ILE A 91 1.97 3.34 -8.63
CA ILE A 91 0.70 4.04 -8.49
C ILE A 91 1.04 5.45 -8.03
N ASP A 92 0.57 6.45 -8.76
CA ASP A 92 0.59 7.84 -8.33
C ASP A 92 -0.86 8.31 -8.14
N VAL A 93 -1.22 8.62 -6.89
CA VAL A 93 -2.53 9.17 -6.52
C VAL A 93 -2.27 10.40 -5.64
N PRO A 94 -2.91 11.54 -5.93
CA PRO A 94 -2.86 12.68 -5.03
C PRO A 94 -3.40 12.32 -3.63
N ILE A 95 -2.51 12.26 -2.62
CA ILE A 95 -2.85 11.91 -1.21
C ILE A 95 -4.15 12.57 -0.74
N LEU A 96 -4.32 13.87 -1.05
CA LEU A 96 -5.46 14.66 -0.59
C LEU A 96 -6.79 14.19 -1.20
N GLN A 97 -6.81 13.71 -2.45
CA GLN A 97 -8.02 13.17 -3.09
C GLN A 97 -8.38 11.81 -2.46
N TYR A 98 -7.38 10.96 -2.25
CA TYR A 98 -7.57 9.61 -1.71
C TYR A 98 -8.15 9.60 -0.29
N TYR A 99 -7.70 10.49 0.60
CA TYR A 99 -8.28 10.56 1.95
C TYR A 99 -9.65 11.27 1.98
N ARG A 100 -9.87 12.23 1.06
CA ARG A 100 -11.17 12.91 0.92
C ARG A 100 -12.28 11.99 0.44
N SER A 101 -11.97 10.98 -0.37
CA SER A 101 -12.94 9.98 -0.84
C SER A 101 -13.42 9.01 0.25
N GLY A 102 -12.95 9.16 1.50
CA GLY A 102 -13.45 8.40 2.65
C GLY A 102 -12.60 7.21 3.06
N ALA A 103 -11.42 7.03 2.46
CA ALA A 103 -10.46 6.00 2.87
C ALA A 103 -9.92 6.19 4.31
N SER A 104 -10.13 7.36 4.91
CA SER A 104 -9.74 7.72 6.29
C SER A 104 -10.55 7.03 7.41
N GLY A 105 -11.56 6.21 7.10
CA GLY A 105 -12.22 5.36 8.09
C GLY A 105 -13.72 5.60 8.26
N LYS A 106 -14.39 4.49 8.62
CA LYS A 106 -15.84 4.29 8.89
C LYS A 106 -16.78 4.03 7.70
N LYS A 107 -16.43 4.36 6.46
CA LYS A 107 -17.28 4.03 5.30
C LYS A 107 -16.59 2.99 4.41
N ARG A 108 -17.17 1.79 4.34
CA ARG A 108 -16.70 0.67 3.48
C ARG A 108 -16.86 0.92 1.98
N LYS A 109 -17.46 2.04 1.58
CA LYS A 109 -17.55 2.47 0.19
C LYS A 109 -16.72 3.74 0.06
N ILE A 110 -15.50 3.58 -0.44
CA ILE A 110 -14.71 4.70 -0.95
C ILE A 110 -15.56 5.36 -2.03
N ASP A 111 -15.74 6.68 -1.97
CA ASP A 111 -16.39 7.41 -3.06
C ASP A 111 -15.41 7.49 -4.22
N LEU A 112 -15.42 6.43 -5.01
CA LEU A 112 -14.59 6.21 -6.19
C LEU A 112 -14.70 7.35 -7.21
N SER A 113 -15.81 8.10 -7.20
CA SER A 113 -16.01 9.25 -8.09
C SER A 113 -15.13 10.46 -7.72
N ALA A 114 -14.54 10.51 -6.53
CA ALA A 114 -13.74 11.64 -6.06
C ALA A 114 -12.23 11.53 -6.40
N ILE A 115 -11.81 10.42 -7.02
CA ILE A 115 -10.41 10.21 -7.43
C ILE A 115 -10.38 10.31 -8.96
N HIS A 116 -9.83 11.42 -9.47
CA HIS A 116 -9.84 11.73 -10.91
C HIS A 116 -8.50 11.53 -11.59
N ASP A 117 -7.40 11.60 -10.83
CA ASP A 117 -6.03 11.57 -11.36
C ASP A 117 -5.26 10.38 -10.77
N ILE A 118 -5.51 9.17 -11.28
CA ILE A 118 -4.71 7.97 -10.95
C ILE A 118 -3.81 7.66 -12.15
N ASP A 119 -2.49 7.66 -11.93
CA ASP A 119 -1.53 7.19 -12.92
C ASP A 119 -0.99 5.82 -12.49
N LEU A 120 -1.12 4.83 -13.38
CA LEU A 120 -0.71 3.45 -13.17
C LEU A 120 0.37 3.09 -14.19
N LYS A 121 1.56 2.78 -13.69
CA LYS A 121 2.72 2.41 -14.51
C LYS A 121 3.14 0.98 -14.20
N PHE A 122 2.75 0.07 -15.09
CA PHE A 122 3.11 -1.35 -15.03
C PHE A 122 4.46 -1.61 -15.70
N SER A 123 5.21 -2.60 -15.22
CA SER A 123 6.48 -3.05 -15.79
C SER A 123 6.61 -4.57 -15.67
N GLY A 124 7.33 -5.18 -16.62
CA GLY A 124 7.65 -6.62 -16.60
C GLY A 124 6.50 -7.56 -16.98
N GLY A 125 5.48 -7.05 -17.67
CA GLY A 125 4.26 -7.79 -17.97
C GLY A 125 4.47 -9.06 -18.78
N HIS A 126 3.91 -10.18 -18.32
CA HIS A 126 3.87 -11.44 -19.03
C HIS A 126 2.62 -12.26 -18.65
N GLY A 127 2.02 -12.95 -19.62
CA GLY A 127 0.81 -13.72 -19.42
C GLY A 127 0.08 -13.98 -20.72
N THR A 128 -0.96 -14.81 -20.65
CA THR A 128 -1.82 -15.15 -21.78
C THR A 128 -3.19 -14.59 -21.51
N VAL A 129 -3.52 -13.44 -22.11
CA VAL A 129 -4.93 -13.03 -22.14
C VAL A 129 -5.56 -13.77 -23.30
N ALA A 130 -6.39 -14.78 -23.02
CA ALA A 130 -7.29 -15.34 -24.03
C ALA A 130 -8.41 -14.32 -24.26
N TRP A 131 -8.08 -13.23 -24.95
CA TRP A 131 -9.05 -12.18 -25.28
C TRP A 131 -10.09 -12.78 -26.25
N PRO A 132 -11.40 -12.75 -25.98
CA PRO A 132 -12.35 -12.66 -27.06
C PRO A 132 -12.47 -11.18 -27.39
N LEU A 133 -11.67 -10.68 -28.35
CA LEU A 133 -12.08 -9.46 -29.02
C LEU A 133 -13.27 -9.87 -29.87
N SER A 134 -14.44 -9.37 -29.46
CA SER A 134 -15.68 -9.19 -30.23
C SER A 134 -15.64 -9.62 -31.70
#